data_AF-A0A9X3WRY8-F1
#
_entry.id   AF-A0A9X3WRY8-F1
#
_cell.length_a   1.000
_cell.length_b   1.000
_cell.length_c   1.000
_cell.angle_alpha   90.00
_cell.angle_beta   90.00
_cell.angle_gamma   90.00
#
_symmetry.space_group_name_H-M   'P 1'
#
loop_
_entity.id
_entity.type
_entity.pdbx_description
1 polymer ?
#
loop_
_entity_poly.entity_id
_entity_poly.type
_entity_poly.pdbx_seq_one_letter_code
_entity_poly.pdbx_strand_id
1 'polypeptide(L)'
;MQSLQFDDYINYIRKQTKKRNIDNITRTNSYQNFYDHYPEIKWSFLASMVSRNAGWNMTDLYTDEFTTLLSDRTRKQLLSTYERANWLIFSDAYPQLLLYKLSTIVGYPLFHLLDAFHVSVFMKKEWFHFWYYNDKERLMKALIINEQNVIQKPVSEHPFYQKHIFKRWPYLIQDALTMNAVLFPAQNGNVYGLYVRNFVDVTERIHLGKKLSKILFHTDTHPAIYKFAKKTEHTGSRKDYAKNSKVLHNSSRFLRLHIPVIQHQDTIRNDWFLHGGVRKKWWAEPEIDINTEVSHHFYIKRKVVRALTFIKKGVTISKKG
;
A
#
# COMPACT_ATOMS: atom_id res chain seq x y z
N MET A 1 19.66 -11.01 32.68
CA MET A 1 18.43 -11.72 32.26
C MET A 1 17.53 -10.86 31.36
N GLN A 2 17.15 -9.63 31.75
CA GLN A 2 16.33 -8.76 30.88
C GLN A 2 16.99 -8.44 29.52
N SER A 3 18.31 -8.23 29.46
CA SER A 3 19.02 -7.98 28.20
C SER A 3 18.92 -9.16 27.22
N LEU A 4 19.15 -10.38 27.70
CA LEU A 4 19.01 -11.62 26.91
C LEU A 4 17.58 -11.78 26.35
N GLN A 5 16.56 -11.44 27.15
CA GLN A 5 15.16 -11.47 26.73
C GLN A 5 14.85 -10.43 25.64
N PHE A 6 15.45 -9.24 25.69
CA PHE A 6 15.29 -8.23 24.64
C PHE A 6 15.94 -8.64 23.32
N ASP A 7 17.11 -9.25 23.38
CA ASP A 7 17.78 -9.79 22.19
C ASP A 7 16.93 -10.90 21.53
N ASP A 8 16.30 -11.76 22.33
CA ASP A 8 15.38 -12.78 21.83
C ASP A 8 14.15 -12.16 21.13
N TYR A 9 13.56 -11.11 21.69
CA TYR A 9 12.47 -10.38 21.05
C TYR A 9 12.92 -9.73 19.73
N ILE A 10 14.10 -9.09 19.73
CA ILE A 10 14.64 -8.47 18.53
C ILE A 10 14.87 -9.51 17.44
N ASN A 11 15.48 -10.64 17.77
CA ASN A 11 15.76 -11.74 16.83
C ASN A 11 14.47 -12.37 16.30
N TYR A 12 13.49 -12.59 17.18
CA TYR A 12 12.15 -13.06 16.78
C TYR A 12 11.51 -12.10 15.78
N ILE A 13 11.47 -10.80 16.08
CA ILE A 13 10.87 -9.79 15.20
C ILE A 13 11.60 -9.75 13.86
N ARG A 14 12.94 -9.72 13.83
CA ARG A 14 13.73 -9.74 12.59
C ARG A 14 13.38 -10.94 11.72
N LYS A 15 13.33 -12.14 12.33
CA LYS A 15 12.99 -13.38 11.63
C LYS A 15 11.57 -13.36 11.07
N GLN A 16 10.59 -12.90 11.86
CA GLN A 16 9.21 -12.81 11.40
C GLN A 16 9.04 -11.76 10.30
N THR A 17 9.63 -10.58 10.44
CA THR A 17 9.59 -9.53 9.42
C THR A 17 10.17 -10.02 8.11
N LYS A 18 11.36 -10.66 8.12
CA LYS A 18 11.96 -11.24 6.91
C LYS A 18 11.05 -12.30 6.27
N LYS A 19 10.49 -13.21 7.08
CA LYS A 19 9.60 -14.28 6.61
C LYS A 19 8.30 -13.73 6.00
N ARG A 20 7.77 -12.64 6.55
CA ARG A 20 6.47 -12.08 6.13
C ARG A 20 6.59 -11.00 5.04
N ASN A 21 7.80 -10.51 4.75
CA ASN A 21 8.07 -9.51 3.71
C ASN A 21 8.51 -10.13 2.35
N ILE A 22 8.12 -11.37 2.07
CA ILE A 22 8.58 -12.10 0.86
C ILE A 22 7.87 -11.68 -0.43
N ASP A 23 6.57 -11.36 -0.36
CA ASP A 23 5.75 -10.98 -1.50
C ASP A 23 4.54 -10.15 -1.04
N ASN A 24 3.82 -9.55 -2.00
CA ASN A 24 2.65 -8.72 -1.72
C ASN A 24 1.54 -9.51 -0.99
N ILE A 25 1.32 -10.78 -1.34
CA ILE A 25 0.28 -11.62 -0.74
C ILE A 25 0.54 -11.81 0.76
N THR A 26 1.76 -12.20 1.10
CA THR A 26 2.16 -12.48 2.49
C THR A 26 2.11 -11.22 3.34
N ARG A 27 2.58 -10.08 2.81
CA ARG A 27 2.49 -8.78 3.50
C ARG A 27 1.04 -8.39 3.79
N THR A 28 0.19 -8.45 2.77
CA THR A 28 -1.22 -8.09 2.85
C THR A 28 -1.94 -8.95 3.90
N ASN A 29 -1.76 -10.27 3.83
CA ASN A 29 -2.37 -11.19 4.78
C ASN A 29 -1.82 -11.00 6.20
N SER A 30 -0.54 -10.65 6.35
CA SER A 30 0.03 -10.30 7.66
C SER A 30 -0.63 -9.08 8.28
N TYR A 31 -0.93 -8.04 7.49
CA TYR A 31 -1.66 -6.87 7.97
C TYR A 31 -3.11 -7.19 8.35
N GLN A 32 -3.82 -7.94 7.50
CA GLN A 32 -5.19 -8.38 7.78
C GLN A 32 -5.26 -9.19 9.07
N ASN A 33 -4.40 -10.22 9.18
CA ASN A 33 -4.38 -11.09 10.35
C ASN A 33 -4.02 -10.32 11.61
N PHE A 34 -3.17 -9.29 11.52
CA PHE A 34 -2.85 -8.47 12.68
C PHE A 34 -4.07 -7.68 13.14
N TYR A 35 -4.78 -7.02 12.22
CA TYR A 35 -6.00 -6.28 12.55
C TYR A 35 -7.09 -7.16 13.18
N ASP A 36 -7.27 -8.38 12.64
CA ASP A 36 -8.26 -9.31 13.15
C ASP A 36 -8.04 -9.67 14.64
N HIS A 37 -6.80 -9.58 15.14
CA HIS A 37 -6.47 -9.79 16.54
C HIS A 37 -6.35 -8.50 17.36
N TYR A 38 -5.99 -7.38 16.72
CA TYR A 38 -5.75 -6.07 17.34
C TYR A 38 -6.51 -4.95 16.59
N PRO A 39 -7.87 -4.94 16.66
CA PRO A 39 -8.71 -4.03 15.87
C PRO A 39 -8.54 -2.55 16.26
N GLU A 40 -7.94 -2.25 17.41
CA GLU A 40 -7.52 -0.91 17.81
C GLU A 40 -6.41 -0.34 16.92
N ILE A 41 -5.60 -1.21 16.28
CA ILE A 41 -4.53 -0.81 15.36
C ILE A 41 -5.11 -0.65 13.94
N LYS A 42 -5.97 0.35 13.78
CA LYS A 42 -6.71 0.66 12.54
C LYS A 42 -5.82 0.73 11.30
N TRP A 43 -4.62 1.27 11.43
CA TRP A 43 -3.68 1.36 10.30
C TRP A 43 -3.37 -0.01 9.67
N SER A 44 -3.34 -1.10 10.45
CA SER A 44 -3.06 -2.43 9.90
C SER A 44 -4.14 -2.87 8.89
N PHE A 45 -5.42 -2.60 9.15
CA PHE A 45 -6.46 -2.90 8.16
C PHE A 45 -6.38 -1.99 6.92
N LEU A 46 -6.08 -0.71 7.12
CA LEU A 46 -5.84 0.22 6.02
C LEU A 46 -4.69 -0.27 5.13
N ALA A 47 -3.56 -0.66 5.74
CA ALA A 47 -2.40 -1.20 5.04
C ALA A 47 -2.74 -2.50 4.30
N SER A 48 -3.54 -3.39 4.89
CA SER A 48 -4.07 -4.59 4.21
C SER A 48 -4.84 -4.20 2.93
N MET A 49 -5.85 -3.34 3.05
CA MET A 49 -6.71 -2.98 1.92
C MET A 49 -5.98 -2.18 0.83
N VAL A 50 -5.06 -1.29 1.20
CA VAL A 50 -4.21 -0.57 0.24
C VAL A 50 -3.19 -1.52 -0.42
N SER A 51 -2.63 -2.48 0.32
CA SER A 51 -1.68 -3.44 -0.24
C SER A 51 -2.34 -4.45 -1.20
N ARG A 52 -3.64 -4.76 -1.01
CA ARG A 52 -4.42 -5.48 -2.02
C ARG A 52 -4.43 -4.75 -3.37
N ASN A 53 -4.51 -3.42 -3.32
CA ASN A 53 -4.45 -2.59 -4.52
C ASN A 53 -3.08 -2.62 -5.20
N ALA A 54 -2.01 -2.62 -4.42
CA ALA A 54 -0.67 -2.79 -4.98
C ALA A 54 -0.52 -4.14 -5.69
N GLY A 55 -1.08 -5.22 -5.13
CA GLY A 55 -1.04 -6.55 -5.73
C GLY A 55 -1.66 -6.58 -7.13
N TRP A 56 -2.91 -6.12 -7.27
CA TRP A 56 -3.54 -6.13 -8.59
C TRP A 56 -2.92 -5.14 -9.57
N ASN A 57 -2.35 -4.02 -9.10
CA ASN A 57 -1.59 -3.12 -9.96
C ASN A 57 -0.34 -3.80 -10.53
N MET A 58 0.35 -4.62 -9.74
CA MET A 58 1.50 -5.40 -10.22
C MET A 58 1.08 -6.43 -11.26
N THR A 59 -0.01 -7.18 -11.04
CA THR A 59 -0.46 -8.21 -12.00
C THR A 59 -1.12 -7.63 -13.25
N ASP A 60 -1.68 -6.43 -13.16
CA ASP A 60 -2.23 -5.70 -14.30
C ASP A 60 -1.16 -5.38 -15.35
N LEU A 61 0.10 -5.19 -14.95
CA LEU A 61 1.21 -5.00 -15.89
C LEU A 61 1.40 -6.18 -16.85
N TYR A 62 0.76 -7.32 -16.62
CA TYR A 62 0.83 -8.49 -17.48
C TYR A 62 -0.46 -8.71 -18.28
N THR A 63 -1.43 -7.79 -18.23
CA THR A 63 -2.64 -7.89 -19.06
C THR A 63 -2.35 -7.45 -20.50
N ASP A 64 -3.26 -7.83 -21.39
CA ASP A 64 -3.17 -7.50 -22.82
C ASP A 64 -3.08 -5.99 -23.07
N GLU A 65 -3.84 -5.20 -22.30
CA GLU A 65 -3.84 -3.75 -22.40
C GLU A 65 -2.45 -3.17 -22.08
N PHE A 66 -1.86 -3.55 -20.95
CA PHE A 66 -0.58 -3.01 -20.54
C PHE A 66 0.59 -3.56 -21.37
N THR A 67 0.55 -4.83 -21.76
CA THR A 67 1.59 -5.44 -22.62
C THR A 67 1.58 -4.89 -24.04
N THR A 68 0.42 -4.46 -24.54
CA THR A 68 0.29 -3.79 -25.85
C THR A 68 0.68 -2.31 -25.77
N LEU A 69 0.24 -1.60 -24.73
CA LEU A 69 0.42 -0.15 -24.62
C LEU A 69 1.81 0.23 -24.11
N LEU A 70 2.41 -0.55 -23.21
CA LEU A 70 3.69 -0.26 -22.56
C LEU A 70 4.81 -1.20 -23.00
N SER A 71 6.03 -0.67 -23.08
CA SER A 71 7.23 -1.48 -23.34
C SER A 71 7.53 -2.42 -22.17
N ASP A 72 8.21 -3.54 -22.43
CA ASP A 72 8.65 -4.47 -21.37
C ASP A 72 9.52 -3.80 -20.30
N ARG A 73 10.44 -2.91 -20.73
CA ARG A 73 11.27 -2.12 -19.82
C ARG A 73 10.43 -1.25 -18.88
N THR A 74 9.47 -0.53 -19.43
CA THR A 74 8.52 0.33 -18.69
C THR A 74 7.75 -0.48 -17.64
N ARG A 75 7.22 -1.65 -18.03
CA ARG A 75 6.47 -2.52 -17.12
C ARG A 75 7.33 -3.08 -15.98
N LYS A 76 8.55 -3.53 -16.29
CA LYS A 76 9.51 -4.00 -15.27
C LYS A 76 9.88 -2.89 -14.28
N GLN A 77 10.04 -1.65 -14.77
CA GLN A 77 10.30 -0.49 -13.92
C GLN A 77 9.13 -0.20 -12.97
N LEU A 78 7.88 -0.21 -13.46
CA LEU A 78 6.70 -0.04 -12.60
C LEU A 78 6.59 -1.14 -11.55
N LEU A 79 6.78 -2.40 -11.96
CA LEU A 79 6.76 -3.54 -11.05
C LEU A 79 7.78 -3.35 -9.92
N SER A 80 9.01 -2.98 -10.27
CA SER A 80 10.08 -2.70 -9.30
C SER A 80 9.69 -1.57 -8.34
N THR A 81 9.07 -0.50 -8.83
CA THR A 81 8.63 0.62 -7.99
C THR A 81 7.53 0.20 -7.01
N TYR A 82 6.49 -0.49 -7.49
CA TYR A 82 5.43 -0.98 -6.62
C TYR A 82 6.00 -1.93 -5.56
N GLU A 83 6.82 -2.88 -5.98
CA GLU A 83 7.37 -3.90 -5.08
C GLU A 83 8.31 -3.27 -4.04
N ARG A 84 9.22 -2.39 -4.47
CA ARG A 84 10.17 -1.72 -3.56
C ARG A 84 9.44 -0.86 -2.52
N ALA A 85 8.43 -0.09 -2.93
CA ALA A 85 7.66 0.73 -2.00
C ALA A 85 6.96 -0.14 -0.95
N ASN A 86 6.22 -1.17 -1.37
CA ASN A 86 5.49 -2.05 -0.46
C ASN A 86 6.43 -2.83 0.47
N TRP A 87 7.60 -3.26 -0.04
CA TRP A 87 8.61 -3.94 0.74
C TRP A 87 9.21 -3.03 1.84
N LEU A 88 9.54 -1.78 1.50
CA LEU A 88 10.08 -0.79 2.45
C LEU A 88 9.06 -0.46 3.55
N ILE A 89 7.81 -0.20 3.18
CA ILE A 89 6.71 0.06 4.12
C ILE A 89 6.57 -1.09 5.12
N PHE A 90 6.54 -2.33 4.62
CA PHE A 90 6.39 -3.49 5.49
C PHE A 90 7.61 -3.73 6.39
N SER A 91 8.82 -3.52 5.86
CA SER A 91 10.04 -3.64 6.65
C SER A 91 10.10 -2.62 7.80
N ASP A 92 9.45 -1.45 7.65
CA ASP A 92 9.32 -0.43 8.70
C ASP A 92 8.23 -0.75 9.72
N ALA A 93 7.01 -1.01 9.22
CA ALA A 93 5.82 -1.02 10.05
C ALA A 93 5.60 -2.36 10.76
N TYR A 94 5.94 -3.48 10.12
CA TYR A 94 5.66 -4.80 10.70
C TYR A 94 6.43 -5.09 12.00
N PRO A 95 7.73 -4.70 12.14
CA PRO A 95 8.42 -4.76 13.42
C PRO A 95 7.68 -4.01 14.55
N GLN A 96 7.12 -2.84 14.23
CA GLN A 96 6.37 -2.02 15.19
C GLN A 96 5.11 -2.75 15.67
N LEU A 97 4.37 -3.38 14.74
CA LEU A 97 3.19 -4.19 15.05
C LEU A 97 3.54 -5.39 15.94
N LEU A 98 4.61 -6.12 15.62
CA LEU A 98 5.05 -7.25 16.43
C LEU A 98 5.51 -6.84 17.83
N LEU A 99 6.16 -5.69 17.94
CA LEU A 99 6.59 -5.14 19.23
C LEU A 99 5.40 -4.68 20.08
N TYR A 100 4.37 -4.10 19.46
CA TYR A 100 3.10 -3.83 20.13
C TYR A 100 2.48 -5.12 20.66
N LYS A 101 2.36 -6.15 19.83
CA LYS A 101 1.88 -7.49 20.25
C LYS A 101 2.66 -8.03 21.44
N LEU A 102 3.99 -8.00 21.41
CA LEU A 102 4.80 -8.45 22.54
C LEU A 102 4.56 -7.58 23.79
N SER A 103 4.47 -6.27 23.63
CA SER A 103 4.17 -5.35 24.74
C SER A 103 2.85 -5.70 25.42
N THR A 104 1.79 -6.03 24.64
CA THR A 104 0.50 -6.45 25.20
C THR A 104 0.57 -7.76 25.97
N ILE A 105 1.40 -8.72 25.53
CA ILE A 105 1.57 -10.01 26.20
C ILE A 105 2.32 -9.85 27.53
N VAL A 106 3.36 -9.01 27.55
CA VAL A 106 4.20 -8.81 28.73
C VAL A 106 3.61 -7.77 29.69
N GLY A 107 2.67 -6.94 29.22
CA GLY A 107 1.97 -5.95 30.04
C GLY A 107 2.74 -4.63 30.25
N TYR A 108 3.82 -4.36 29.51
CA TYR A 108 4.55 -3.10 29.57
C TYR A 108 5.09 -2.67 28.19
N PRO A 109 5.32 -1.35 27.95
CA PRO A 109 5.69 -0.85 26.64
C PRO A 109 7.15 -1.15 26.29
N LEU A 110 7.37 -1.97 25.26
CA LEU A 110 8.71 -2.35 24.77
C LEU A 110 9.28 -1.41 23.69
N PHE A 111 8.66 -0.25 23.44
CA PHE A 111 8.99 0.61 22.29
C PHE A 111 10.39 1.23 22.29
N HIS A 112 11.13 1.11 23.39
CA HIS A 112 12.57 1.41 23.41
C HIS A 112 13.37 0.51 22.45
N LEU A 113 12.89 -0.71 22.19
CA LEU A 113 13.52 -1.66 21.25
C LEU A 113 13.31 -1.28 19.77
N LEU A 114 12.51 -0.27 19.45
CA LEU A 114 12.28 0.20 18.07
C LEU A 114 13.56 0.68 17.38
N ASP A 115 14.55 1.12 18.16
CA ASP A 115 15.85 1.57 17.67
C ASP A 115 16.58 0.45 16.90
N ALA A 116 16.40 -0.82 17.33
CA ALA A 116 17.00 -2.00 16.70
C ALA A 116 16.46 -2.32 15.30
N PHE A 117 15.38 -1.63 14.89
CA PHE A 117 14.72 -1.77 13.59
C PHE A 117 14.75 -0.49 12.75
N HIS A 118 15.54 0.52 13.16
CA HIS A 118 15.66 1.80 12.46
C HIS A 118 14.32 2.54 12.27
N VAL A 119 13.38 2.31 13.19
CA VAL A 119 12.09 3.02 13.20
C VAL A 119 12.31 4.45 13.69
N SER A 120 11.61 5.41 13.09
CA SER A 120 11.79 6.82 13.40
C SER A 120 11.53 7.14 14.88
N VAL A 121 12.29 8.11 15.41
CA VAL A 121 12.07 8.65 16.77
C VAL A 121 10.64 9.20 16.89
N PHE A 122 10.08 9.70 15.78
CA PHE A 122 8.68 10.09 15.69
C PHE A 122 7.74 8.93 16.06
N MET A 123 7.85 7.79 15.38
CA MET A 123 6.98 6.65 15.66
C MET A 123 7.19 6.08 17.07
N LYS A 124 8.42 6.09 17.58
CA LYS A 124 8.69 5.68 18.97
C LYS A 124 7.88 6.50 19.97
N LYS A 125 7.83 7.83 19.81
CA LYS A 125 7.01 8.72 20.65
C LYS A 125 5.52 8.43 20.51
N GLU A 126 5.05 8.22 19.29
CA GLU A 126 3.63 7.97 19.01
C GLU A 126 3.15 6.60 19.53
N TRP A 127 4.01 5.58 19.56
CA TRP A 127 3.70 4.30 20.20
C TRP A 127 3.58 4.40 21.72
N PHE A 128 4.47 5.14 22.38
CA PHE A 128 4.32 5.44 23.81
C PHE A 128 3.04 6.23 24.08
N HIS A 129 2.75 7.25 23.28
CA HIS A 129 1.50 8.00 23.42
C HIS A 129 0.28 7.08 23.27
N PHE A 130 0.24 6.23 22.23
CA PHE A 130 -0.85 5.29 22.05
C PHE A 130 -1.01 4.33 23.23
N TRP A 131 0.09 3.83 23.79
CA TRP A 131 0.05 2.91 24.93
C TRP A 131 -0.61 3.54 26.17
N TYR A 132 -0.32 4.80 26.47
CA TYR A 132 -0.86 5.47 27.66
C TYR A 132 -2.24 6.10 27.45
N TYR A 133 -2.56 6.56 26.24
CA TYR A 133 -3.78 7.33 25.97
C TYR A 133 -4.81 6.60 25.08
N ASN A 134 -4.44 5.46 24.49
CA ASN A 134 -5.28 4.67 23.59
C ASN A 134 -5.88 5.47 22.41
N ASP A 135 -5.15 6.48 21.94
CA ASP A 135 -5.58 7.36 20.83
C ASP A 135 -5.37 6.67 19.47
N LYS A 136 -6.35 5.85 19.09
CA LYS A 136 -6.35 5.02 17.87
C LYS A 136 -6.26 5.86 16.60
N GLU A 137 -6.93 7.01 16.57
CA GLU A 137 -6.96 7.90 15.41
C GLU A 137 -5.60 8.58 15.21
N ARG A 138 -4.99 9.05 16.30
CA ARG A 138 -3.65 9.64 16.25
C ARG A 138 -2.60 8.63 15.80
N LEU A 139 -2.60 7.43 16.37
CA LEU A 139 -1.66 6.38 15.97
C LEU A 139 -1.81 6.05 14.48
N MET A 140 -3.06 5.91 13.99
CA MET A 140 -3.31 5.65 12.58
C MET A 140 -2.73 6.76 11.68
N LYS A 141 -2.97 8.02 12.01
CA LYS A 141 -2.40 9.17 11.28
C LYS A 141 -0.88 9.20 11.33
N ALA A 142 -0.29 8.92 12.49
CA ALA A 142 1.16 8.86 12.66
C ALA A 142 1.79 7.78 11.76
N LEU A 143 1.20 6.58 11.73
CA LEU A 143 1.66 5.50 10.86
C LEU A 143 1.54 5.87 9.37
N ILE A 144 0.44 6.54 8.95
CA ILE A 144 0.31 7.08 7.58
C ILE A 144 1.43 8.08 7.27
N ILE A 145 1.67 9.05 8.16
CA ILE A 145 2.72 10.07 7.98
C ILE A 145 4.10 9.42 7.87
N ASN A 146 4.40 8.49 8.77
CA ASN A 146 5.68 7.80 8.79
C ASN A 146 5.89 6.97 7.52
N GLU A 147 4.90 6.17 7.10
CA GLU A 147 4.94 5.38 5.87
C GLU A 147 5.31 6.25 4.65
N GLN A 148 4.61 7.37 4.47
CA GLN A 148 4.81 8.21 3.29
C GLN A 148 6.18 8.91 3.26
N ASN A 149 6.76 9.18 4.43
CA ASN A 149 8.11 9.73 4.52
C ASN A 149 9.20 8.65 4.35
N VAL A 150 8.99 7.44 4.86
CA VAL A 150 9.90 6.29 4.69
C VAL A 150 10.16 6.00 3.22
N ILE A 151 9.13 6.09 2.37
CA ILE A 151 9.28 5.82 0.93
C ILE A 151 9.75 7.03 0.10
N GLN A 152 9.75 8.25 0.65
CA GLN A 152 9.99 9.47 -0.13
C GLN A 152 11.38 9.46 -0.79
N LYS A 153 12.45 9.32 -0.01
CA LYS A 153 13.82 9.28 -0.55
C LYS A 153 14.09 8.03 -1.42
N PRO A 154 13.87 6.79 -0.92
CA PRO A 154 14.28 5.59 -1.63
C PRO A 154 13.39 5.22 -2.84
N VAL A 155 12.20 5.82 -2.97
CA VAL A 155 11.27 5.53 -4.08
C VAL A 155 10.93 6.79 -4.86
N SER A 156 10.36 7.80 -4.20
CA SER A 156 9.87 8.99 -4.92
C SER A 156 11.01 9.84 -5.46
N GLU A 157 12.11 10.01 -4.73
CA GLU A 157 13.24 10.87 -5.11
C GLU A 157 14.40 10.10 -5.75
N HIS A 158 14.38 8.77 -5.71
CA HIS A 158 15.49 7.97 -6.21
C HIS A 158 15.78 8.31 -7.69
N PRO A 159 17.03 8.66 -8.06
CA PRO A 159 17.35 9.16 -9.40
C PRO A 159 16.92 8.24 -10.54
N PHE A 160 16.99 6.92 -10.31
CA PHE A 160 16.48 5.93 -11.27
C PHE A 160 14.99 6.11 -11.54
N TYR A 161 14.15 6.24 -10.52
CA TYR A 161 12.70 6.39 -10.65
C TYR A 161 12.32 7.80 -11.13
N GLN A 162 12.99 8.84 -10.64
CA GLN A 162 12.81 10.21 -11.13
C GLN A 162 13.08 10.32 -12.63
N LYS A 163 14.25 9.85 -13.09
CA LYS A 163 14.65 9.95 -14.50
C LYS A 163 13.86 9.02 -15.41
N HIS A 164 13.52 7.82 -14.95
CA HIS A 164 12.96 6.77 -15.81
C HIS A 164 11.50 6.46 -15.56
N ILE A 165 10.81 7.09 -14.61
CA ILE A 165 9.38 6.90 -14.33
C ILE A 165 8.66 8.24 -14.25
N PHE A 166 9.18 9.20 -13.48
CA PHE A 166 8.46 10.46 -13.23
C PHE A 166 8.73 11.57 -14.26
N LYS A 167 9.91 11.62 -14.90
CA LYS A 167 10.30 12.73 -15.81
C LYS A 167 10.26 12.43 -17.31
N ARG A 168 10.30 11.17 -17.76
CA ARG A 168 10.49 10.79 -19.18
C ARG A 168 9.26 10.22 -19.90
N TRP A 169 8.09 10.27 -19.29
CA TRP A 169 6.98 9.41 -19.72
C TRP A 169 6.03 10.15 -20.67
N PRO A 170 5.64 9.53 -21.80
CA PRO A 170 4.61 10.10 -22.66
C PRO A 170 3.32 10.34 -21.88
N TYR A 171 2.61 11.40 -22.24
CA TYR A 171 1.32 11.83 -21.70
C TYR A 171 0.31 10.67 -21.49
N LEU A 172 0.28 9.70 -22.41
CA LEU A 172 -0.59 8.51 -22.36
C LEU A 172 -0.39 7.62 -21.11
N ILE A 173 0.77 7.67 -20.46
CA ILE A 173 1.03 6.88 -19.24
C ILE A 173 0.80 7.69 -17.96
N GLN A 174 0.92 9.02 -18.02
CA GLN A 174 0.38 9.89 -16.98
C GLN A 174 -1.14 9.67 -16.83
N ASP A 175 -1.85 9.44 -17.93
CA ASP A 175 -3.26 9.02 -17.92
C ASP A 175 -3.46 7.63 -17.29
N ALA A 176 -2.58 6.66 -17.54
CA ALA A 176 -2.65 5.33 -16.92
C ALA A 176 -2.30 5.32 -15.41
N LEU A 177 -1.43 6.22 -14.95
CA LEU A 177 -1.10 6.42 -13.53
C LEU A 177 -2.14 7.29 -12.81
N THR A 178 -2.76 8.26 -13.49
CA THR A 178 -3.97 8.99 -13.00
C THR A 178 -5.25 8.15 -13.13
N MET A 179 -5.17 6.97 -13.76
CA MET A 179 -6.15 5.90 -13.66
C MET A 179 -5.97 5.04 -12.41
N ASN A 180 -4.87 5.16 -11.65
CA ASN A 180 -4.74 4.43 -10.40
C ASN A 180 -5.67 5.03 -9.37
N ALA A 181 -6.75 4.32 -9.09
CA ALA A 181 -7.55 4.51 -7.90
C ALA A 181 -7.16 3.46 -6.87
N VAL A 182 -7.19 3.83 -5.60
CA VAL A 182 -7.22 2.86 -4.51
C VAL A 182 -8.68 2.52 -4.28
N LEU A 183 -9.02 1.24 -4.47
CA LEU A 183 -10.39 0.73 -4.43
C LEU A 183 -10.59 -0.20 -3.23
N PHE A 184 -11.72 -0.05 -2.55
CA PHE A 184 -12.20 -0.89 -1.47
C PHE A 184 -13.54 -1.51 -1.87
N PRO A 185 -13.52 -2.75 -2.41
CA PRO A 185 -14.75 -3.50 -2.66
C PRO A 185 -15.47 -3.81 -1.36
N ALA A 186 -16.80 -3.78 -1.44
CA ALA A 186 -17.68 -4.17 -0.37
C ALA A 186 -18.47 -5.42 -0.76
N GLN A 187 -18.89 -6.21 0.23
CA GLN A 187 -19.60 -7.46 -0.01
C GLN A 187 -20.97 -7.26 -0.72
N ASN A 188 -21.53 -6.05 -0.67
CA ASN A 188 -22.81 -5.70 -1.27
C ASN A 188 -22.74 -5.39 -2.78
N GLY A 189 -21.55 -5.41 -3.40
CA GLY A 189 -21.38 -5.04 -4.81
C GLY A 189 -20.69 -3.70 -5.03
N ASN A 190 -20.73 -2.82 -4.02
CA ASN A 190 -20.22 -1.45 -4.12
C ASN A 190 -18.69 -1.43 -4.09
N VAL A 191 -18.12 -0.40 -4.70
CA VAL A 191 -16.68 -0.15 -4.67
C VAL A 191 -16.43 1.30 -4.29
N TYR A 192 -15.86 1.49 -3.10
CA TYR A 192 -15.45 2.79 -2.60
C TYR A 192 -13.99 3.03 -2.96
N GLY A 193 -13.52 4.26 -2.94
CA GLY A 193 -12.12 4.53 -3.24
C GLY A 193 -11.83 5.98 -3.58
N LEU A 194 -10.58 6.24 -3.93
CA LEU A 194 -10.10 7.56 -4.35
C LEU A 194 -9.06 7.42 -5.45
N TYR A 195 -9.05 8.38 -6.38
CA TYR A 195 -7.98 8.50 -7.36
C TYR A 195 -6.69 8.98 -6.72
N VAL A 196 -5.58 8.39 -7.13
CA VAL A 196 -4.25 8.89 -6.80
C VAL A 196 -3.94 10.08 -7.71
N ARG A 197 -3.68 11.24 -7.10
CA ARG A 197 -3.23 12.45 -7.80
C ARG A 197 -1.87 12.85 -7.24
N ASN A 198 -1.01 13.40 -8.11
CA ASN A 198 0.31 13.95 -7.76
C ASN A 198 1.13 13.04 -6.81
N PHE A 199 1.34 11.78 -7.19
CA PHE A 199 2.01 10.79 -6.33
C PHE A 199 3.43 11.20 -5.90
N VAL A 200 4.08 12.14 -6.58
CA VAL A 200 5.42 12.63 -6.21
C VAL A 200 5.39 13.41 -4.89
N ASP A 201 4.30 14.13 -4.59
CA ASP A 201 4.18 14.94 -3.37
C ASP A 201 3.79 14.08 -2.15
N VAL A 202 4.66 14.09 -1.13
CA VAL A 202 4.44 13.38 0.14
C VAL A 202 3.20 13.87 0.89
N THR A 203 2.88 15.16 0.83
CA THR A 203 1.69 15.75 1.47
C THR A 203 0.43 15.20 0.82
N GLU A 204 0.39 15.12 -0.51
CA GLU A 204 -0.76 14.58 -1.23
C GLU A 204 -0.96 13.10 -0.94
N ARG A 205 0.13 12.31 -0.84
CA ARG A 205 0.03 10.91 -0.42
C ARG A 205 -0.46 10.76 1.03
N ILE A 206 -0.02 11.62 1.96
CA ILE A 206 -0.51 11.63 3.34
C ILE A 206 -2.00 11.96 3.38
N HIS A 207 -2.44 12.99 2.64
CA HIS A 207 -3.86 13.35 2.56
C HIS A 207 -4.69 12.21 1.96
N LEU A 208 -4.22 11.57 0.89
CA LEU A 208 -4.87 10.41 0.30
C LEU A 208 -5.04 9.28 1.32
N GLY A 209 -3.98 8.92 2.06
CA GLY A 209 -4.04 7.89 3.10
C GLY A 209 -5.08 8.19 4.18
N LYS A 210 -5.15 9.45 4.65
CA LYS A 210 -6.14 9.90 5.64
C LYS A 210 -7.57 9.91 5.09
N LYS A 211 -7.75 10.28 3.82
CA LYS A 211 -9.07 10.21 3.17
C LYS A 211 -9.53 8.76 3.01
N LEU A 212 -8.64 7.87 2.57
CA LEU A 212 -8.92 6.43 2.49
C LEU A 212 -9.26 5.83 3.86
N SER A 213 -8.57 6.24 4.93
CA SER A 213 -8.89 5.76 6.27
C SER A 213 -10.30 6.17 6.71
N LYS A 214 -10.72 7.41 6.40
CA LYS A 214 -12.10 7.85 6.66
C LYS A 214 -13.14 7.01 5.91
N ILE A 215 -12.91 6.72 4.63
CA ILE A 215 -13.78 5.82 3.85
C ILE A 215 -13.82 4.42 4.47
N LEU A 216 -12.65 3.87 4.85
CA LEU A 216 -12.55 2.49 5.30
C LEU A 216 -13.20 2.24 6.67
N PHE A 217 -13.21 3.25 7.53
CA PHE A 217 -13.72 3.18 8.91
C PHE A 217 -15.03 3.95 9.11
N HIS A 218 -15.68 4.42 8.05
CA HIS A 218 -17.01 5.00 8.15
C HIS A 218 -18.03 3.92 8.56
N THR A 219 -19.03 4.28 9.35
CA THR A 219 -20.04 3.36 9.90
C THR A 219 -20.77 2.58 8.80
N ASP A 220 -21.04 3.24 7.67
CA ASP A 220 -21.88 2.68 6.60
C ASP A 220 -21.10 1.77 5.65
N THR A 221 -19.78 1.96 5.54
CA THR A 221 -18.93 1.26 4.56
C THR A 221 -18.10 0.16 5.23
N HIS A 222 -17.63 0.38 6.46
CA HIS A 222 -16.68 -0.49 7.15
C HIS A 222 -17.16 -1.94 7.26
N PRO A 223 -18.39 -2.25 7.72
CA PRO A 223 -18.82 -3.65 7.89
C PRO A 223 -18.81 -4.42 6.57
N ALA A 224 -19.22 -3.78 5.47
CA ALA A 224 -19.29 -4.41 4.16
C ALA A 224 -17.91 -4.62 3.54
N ILE A 225 -16.99 -3.66 3.70
CA ILE A 225 -15.60 -3.78 3.25
C ILE A 225 -14.84 -4.83 4.07
N TYR A 226 -15.01 -4.84 5.40
CA TYR A 226 -14.38 -5.82 6.28
C TYR A 226 -14.84 -7.24 5.96
N LYS A 227 -16.15 -7.44 5.77
CA LYS A 227 -16.70 -8.74 5.37
C LYS A 227 -16.20 -9.19 3.99
N PHE A 228 -16.00 -8.27 3.05
CA PHE A 228 -15.32 -8.56 1.78
C PHE A 228 -13.90 -9.07 2.02
N ALA A 229 -13.10 -8.37 2.84
CA ALA A 229 -11.71 -8.72 3.11
C ALA A 229 -11.58 -10.10 3.78
N LYS A 230 -12.51 -10.46 4.67
CA LYS A 230 -12.55 -11.76 5.36
C LYS A 230 -12.97 -12.92 4.46
N LYS A 231 -13.88 -12.69 3.51
CA LYS A 231 -14.40 -13.74 2.61
C LYS A 231 -13.58 -13.92 1.33
N THR A 232 -12.77 -12.93 0.98
CA THR A 232 -12.05 -12.89 -0.29
C THR A 232 -10.56 -13.12 -0.05
N GLU A 233 -10.10 -14.31 -0.42
CA GLU A 233 -8.67 -14.61 -0.48
C GLU A 233 -7.95 -13.58 -1.36
N HIS A 234 -6.80 -13.10 -0.89
CA HIS A 234 -5.95 -12.19 -1.66
C HIS A 234 -4.98 -12.98 -2.53
N THR A 235 -5.15 -12.92 -3.84
CA THR A 235 -4.29 -13.56 -4.85
C THR A 235 -3.37 -12.54 -5.56
N GLY A 236 -3.49 -11.26 -5.22
CA GLY A 236 -2.84 -10.16 -5.95
C GLY A 236 -3.44 -9.93 -7.34
N SER A 237 -4.63 -10.48 -7.62
CA SER A 237 -5.31 -10.33 -8.91
C SER A 237 -6.55 -9.45 -8.76
N ARG A 238 -6.92 -8.76 -9.85
CA ARG A 238 -8.19 -8.04 -9.93
C ARG A 238 -9.39 -9.01 -9.86
N LYS A 239 -9.17 -10.30 -10.16
CA LYS A 239 -10.17 -11.35 -9.97
C LYS A 239 -10.71 -11.42 -8.54
N ASP A 240 -9.91 -11.02 -7.55
CA ASP A 240 -10.34 -10.97 -6.15
C ASP A 240 -11.51 -9.99 -5.98
N TYR A 241 -11.48 -8.88 -6.73
CA TYR A 241 -12.47 -7.82 -6.64
C TYR A 241 -13.70 -8.15 -7.50
N ALA A 242 -13.51 -8.84 -8.63
CA ALA A 242 -14.57 -9.20 -9.58
C ALA A 242 -15.64 -10.13 -9.03
N LYS A 243 -15.30 -10.99 -8.07
CA LYS A 243 -16.28 -11.86 -7.40
C LYS A 243 -17.39 -11.09 -6.69
N ASN A 244 -17.09 -9.88 -6.23
CA ASN A 244 -17.99 -9.03 -5.45
C ASN A 244 -18.30 -7.71 -6.15
N SER A 245 -17.94 -7.56 -7.43
CA SER A 245 -18.26 -6.36 -8.20
C SER A 245 -18.69 -6.75 -9.60
N LYS A 246 -19.92 -6.36 -9.95
CA LYS A 246 -20.53 -6.64 -11.27
C LYS A 246 -19.78 -5.98 -12.44
N VAL A 247 -18.75 -5.18 -12.16
CA VAL A 247 -18.12 -4.27 -13.14
C VAL A 247 -16.64 -4.60 -13.39
N LEU A 248 -16.01 -5.50 -12.62
CA LEU A 248 -14.58 -5.81 -12.76
C LEU A 248 -14.34 -6.99 -13.72
N HIS A 249 -13.62 -6.73 -14.81
CA HIS A 249 -13.24 -7.76 -15.78
C HIS A 249 -12.06 -8.63 -15.31
N ASN A 250 -12.11 -9.90 -15.71
CA ASN A 250 -11.27 -11.02 -15.24
C ASN A 250 -9.92 -11.21 -15.96
N SER A 251 -9.21 -10.15 -16.35
CA SER A 251 -8.02 -10.30 -17.21
C SER A 251 -6.69 -10.52 -16.49
N SER A 252 -6.52 -10.12 -15.22
CA SER A 252 -5.22 -10.29 -14.55
C SER A 252 -5.03 -11.68 -13.94
N ARG A 253 -3.78 -12.15 -13.98
CA ARG A 253 -3.37 -13.46 -13.47
C ARG A 253 -3.05 -13.39 -11.97
N PHE A 254 -2.89 -14.54 -11.32
CA PHE A 254 -2.50 -14.59 -9.90
C PHE A 254 -1.03 -14.23 -9.73
N LEU A 255 -0.69 -13.48 -8.68
CA LEU A 255 0.64 -12.89 -8.53
C LEU A 255 1.76 -13.93 -8.51
N ARG A 256 1.61 -15.00 -7.71
CA ARG A 256 2.62 -16.05 -7.53
C ARG A 256 2.85 -16.93 -8.77
N LEU A 257 2.01 -16.82 -9.80
CA LEU A 257 2.20 -17.55 -11.06
C LEU A 257 3.07 -16.78 -12.06
N HIS A 258 3.28 -15.47 -11.86
CA HIS A 258 3.90 -14.60 -12.88
C HIS A 258 4.98 -13.67 -12.34
N ILE A 259 4.94 -13.33 -11.06
CA ILE A 259 5.91 -12.43 -10.42
C ILE A 259 6.74 -13.26 -9.44
N PRO A 260 8.04 -13.45 -9.69
CA PRO A 260 8.92 -14.16 -8.77
C PRO A 260 9.14 -13.35 -7.49
N VAL A 261 9.62 -14.01 -6.44
CA VAL A 261 10.10 -13.33 -5.24
C VAL A 261 11.28 -12.44 -5.61
N ILE A 262 11.13 -11.14 -5.42
CA ILE A 262 12.19 -10.15 -5.66
C ILE A 262 12.98 -10.00 -4.37
N GLN A 263 14.29 -10.21 -4.44
CA GLN A 263 15.17 -9.96 -3.30
C GLN A 263 15.42 -8.46 -3.15
N HIS A 264 15.43 -8.02 -1.90
CA HIS A 264 15.64 -6.63 -1.53
C HIS A 264 16.74 -6.54 -0.48
N GLN A 265 17.49 -5.45 -0.53
CA GLN A 265 18.38 -5.04 0.55
C GLN A 265 17.81 -3.81 1.25
N ASP A 266 17.84 -3.80 2.58
CA ASP A 266 17.65 -2.57 3.34
C ASP A 266 19.04 -1.98 3.56
N THR A 267 19.41 -0.95 2.79
CA THR A 267 20.51 -0.09 3.18
C THR A 267 20.04 0.75 4.35
N ILE A 268 20.90 0.96 5.36
CA ILE A 268 20.59 1.67 6.61
C ILE A 268 19.62 2.84 6.35
N ARG A 269 18.43 2.74 6.94
CA ARG A 269 17.38 3.75 6.80
C ARG A 269 17.70 4.92 7.71
N ASN A 270 17.98 6.08 7.10
CA ASN A 270 18.13 7.31 7.85
C ASN A 270 16.77 7.77 8.39
N ASP A 271 16.73 8.17 9.66
CA ASP A 271 15.51 8.72 10.25
C ASP A 271 15.15 10.04 9.56
N TRP A 272 14.04 10.01 8.83
CA TRP A 272 13.50 11.16 8.11
C TRP A 272 13.08 12.28 9.07
N PHE A 273 12.68 11.94 10.29
CA PHE A 273 12.21 12.90 11.29
C PHE A 273 13.32 13.84 11.73
N LEU A 274 14.56 13.36 11.83
CA LEU A 274 15.72 14.16 12.24
C LEU A 274 16.10 15.24 11.21
N HIS A 275 15.66 15.10 9.96
CA HIS A 275 16.05 16.00 8.86
C HIS A 275 14.97 17.01 8.47
N GLY A 276 13.71 16.77 8.84
CA GLY A 276 12.60 17.61 8.37
C GLY A 276 11.41 17.73 9.33
N GLY A 277 11.40 16.98 10.44
CA GLY A 277 10.30 16.99 11.40
C GLY A 277 8.94 16.62 10.79
N VAL A 278 7.88 16.87 11.55
CA VAL A 278 6.49 16.63 11.11
C VAL A 278 5.83 17.98 10.85
N ARG A 279 5.33 18.19 9.62
CA ARG A 279 4.66 19.45 9.26
C ARG A 279 3.28 19.53 9.92
N LYS A 280 2.92 20.68 10.51
CA LYS A 280 1.62 20.92 11.16
C LYS A 280 0.43 20.53 10.27
N LYS A 281 0.51 20.85 8.96
CA LYS A 281 -0.54 20.53 7.98
C LYS A 281 -0.82 19.02 7.83
N TRP A 282 0.15 18.13 8.10
CA TRP A 282 -0.07 16.69 8.00
C TRP A 282 -1.03 16.15 9.06
N TRP A 283 -1.18 16.88 10.17
CA TRP A 283 -2.15 16.54 11.22
C TRP A 283 -3.57 17.02 10.89
N ALA A 284 -3.73 18.04 10.05
CA ALA A 284 -5.03 18.62 9.70
C ALA A 284 -5.97 17.60 9.05
N GLU A 285 -7.22 17.58 9.47
CA GLU A 285 -8.23 16.67 8.93
C GLU A 285 -8.51 16.97 7.45
N PRO A 286 -8.47 15.96 6.56
CA PRO A 286 -8.91 16.19 5.20
C PRO A 286 -10.44 16.27 5.14
N GLU A 287 -10.95 17.21 4.37
CA GLU A 287 -12.34 17.21 3.92
C GLU A 287 -12.56 16.06 2.92
N ILE A 288 -13.65 15.32 3.12
CA ILE A 288 -14.02 14.21 2.25
C ILE A 288 -15.53 14.05 2.17
N ASP A 289 -16.03 13.85 0.96
CA ASP A 289 -17.35 13.32 0.72
C ASP A 289 -17.26 11.78 0.58
N ILE A 290 -17.79 11.08 1.58
CA ILE A 290 -17.77 9.61 1.68
C ILE A 290 -18.64 8.96 0.59
N ASN A 291 -19.58 9.71 0.01
CA ASN A 291 -20.47 9.24 -1.06
C ASN A 291 -19.82 9.32 -2.45
N THR A 292 -18.54 9.70 -2.54
CA THR A 292 -17.85 9.76 -3.84
C THR A 292 -17.66 8.35 -4.40
N GLU A 293 -18.62 7.89 -5.20
CA GLU A 293 -18.51 6.62 -5.91
C GLU A 293 -17.47 6.74 -7.04
N VAL A 294 -16.26 6.25 -6.77
CA VAL A 294 -15.16 6.27 -7.75
C VAL A 294 -15.30 5.18 -8.81
N SER A 295 -16.14 4.17 -8.53
CA SER A 295 -16.31 2.98 -9.35
C SER A 295 -16.63 3.32 -10.81
N HIS A 296 -17.72 4.06 -11.06
CA HIS A 296 -18.24 4.29 -12.41
C HIS A 296 -17.23 4.97 -13.35
N HIS A 297 -16.62 6.07 -12.89
CA HIS A 297 -15.60 6.80 -13.66
C HIS A 297 -14.34 5.97 -13.89
N PHE A 298 -13.95 5.12 -12.93
CA PHE A 298 -12.77 4.28 -13.06
C PHE A 298 -12.97 3.27 -14.19
N TYR A 299 -14.17 2.70 -14.31
CA TYR A 299 -14.50 1.76 -15.37
C TYR A 299 -14.61 2.39 -16.75
N ILE A 300 -15.17 3.60 -16.86
CA ILE A 300 -15.19 4.33 -18.13
C ILE A 300 -13.76 4.51 -18.63
N LYS A 301 -12.85 4.97 -17.77
CA LYS A 301 -11.44 5.10 -18.11
C LYS A 301 -10.82 3.78 -18.57
N ARG A 302 -11.11 2.66 -17.91
CA ARG A 302 -10.63 1.33 -18.31
C ARG A 302 -11.18 0.87 -19.66
N LYS A 303 -12.45 1.16 -19.99
CA LYS A 303 -13.02 0.86 -21.31
C LYS A 303 -12.29 1.63 -22.42
N VAL A 304 -11.93 2.89 -22.16
CA VAL A 304 -11.13 3.70 -23.09
C VAL A 304 -9.75 3.07 -23.33
N VAL A 305 -9.04 2.65 -22.27
CA VAL A 305 -7.74 1.95 -22.42
C VAL A 305 -7.87 0.70 -23.27
N ARG A 306 -8.94 -0.07 -23.07
CA ARG A 306 -9.19 -1.29 -23.86
C ARG A 306 -9.46 -0.96 -25.33
N ALA A 307 -10.23 0.09 -25.62
CA ALA A 307 -10.45 0.56 -26.99
C ALA A 307 -9.14 0.99 -27.67
N LEU A 308 -8.30 1.77 -26.98
CA LEU A 308 -6.97 2.17 -27.47
C LEU A 308 -6.06 0.97 -27.75
N THR A 309 -6.16 -0.08 -26.93
CA THR A 309 -5.43 -1.34 -27.13
C THR A 309 -5.82 -1.99 -28.47
N PHE A 310 -7.12 -2.08 -28.77
CA PHE A 310 -7.60 -2.63 -30.04
C PHE A 310 -7.13 -1.79 -31.24
N ILE A 311 -7.21 -0.45 -31.15
CA ILE A 311 -6.75 0.46 -32.20
C ILE A 311 -5.25 0.25 -32.48
N LYS A 312 -4.41 0.21 -31.44
CA LYS A 312 -2.95 0.03 -31.61
C LYS A 312 -2.60 -1.31 -32.26
N LYS A 313 -3.33 -2.38 -31.92
CA LYS A 313 -3.18 -3.69 -32.56
C LYS A 313 -3.54 -3.63 -34.04
N GLY A 314 -4.68 -3.02 -34.40
CA GLY A 314 -5.09 -2.84 -35.79
C GLY A 314 -4.05 -2.08 -36.63
N VAL A 315 -3.52 -0.97 -36.11
CA VAL A 315 -2.45 -0.20 -36.78
C VAL A 315 -1.17 -1.02 -36.95
N THR A 316 -0.81 -1.85 -35.97
CA THR A 316 0.41 -2.68 -36.05
C THR A 316 0.29 -3.79 -37.09
N ILE A 317 -0.91 -4.36 -37.25
CA ILE A 317 -1.21 -5.38 -38.27
C ILE A 317 -1.15 -4.75 -39.67
N SER A 318 -1.74 -3.57 -39.85
CA SER A 318 -1.73 -2.83 -41.12
C SER A 318 -0.35 -2.31 -41.57
N LYS A 319 0.65 -2.29 -40.69
CA LYS A 319 2.05 -1.91 -41.02
C LYS A 319 2.94 -3.11 -41.36
N LYS A 320 2.44 -4.33 -41.15
CA LYS A 320 3.18 -5.58 -41.37
C LYS A 320 2.67 -6.39 -42.57
N GLY A 321 1.47 -6.10 -43.05
CA GLY A 321 1.00 -6.46 -44.39
C GLY A 321 1.23 -5.29 -45.32
#